data_AF-A0AAN0LZY0-F1
#
_entry.id   AF-A0AAN0LZY0-F1
#
_cell.length_a   1.000
_cell.length_b   1.000
_cell.length_c   1.000
_cell.angle_alpha   90.00
_cell.angle_beta   90.00
_cell.angle_gamma   90.00
#
_symmetry.space_group_name_H-M   'P 1'
#
loop_
_entity.id
_entity.type
_entity.pdbx_description
1 polymer ?
#
loop_
_entity_poly.entity_id
_entity_poly.type
_entity_poly.pdbx_seq_one_letter_code
_entity_poly.pdbx_strand_id
1 'polypeptide(L)' 'MKKYRNDFNHFIQFIDPKSELTVKSYLTDVRDYIEFLETQDIQTPETIEYRHITSYMASIQSRYAPSTLRRTK' A
#
# COMPACT_ATOMS: atom_id res chain seq x y z
N MET A 1 4.23 -10.74 -4.78
CA MET A 1 3.93 -9.27 -4.84
C MET A 1 4.95 -8.38 -5.58
N LYS A 2 6.27 -8.68 -5.61
CA LYS A 2 7.32 -7.78 -6.15
C LYS A 2 7.08 -7.19 -7.55
N LYS A 3 6.53 -7.98 -8.49
CA LYS A 3 6.20 -7.51 -9.85
C LYS A 3 5.22 -6.33 -9.83
N TYR A 4 4.11 -6.47 -9.10
CA TYR A 4 3.08 -5.44 -9.00
C TYR A 4 3.60 -4.12 -8.42
N ARG A 5 4.53 -4.19 -7.46
CA ARG A 5 5.20 -2.99 -6.93
C ARG A 5 6.02 -2.28 -8.00
N ASN A 6 6.74 -3.02 -8.84
CA ASN A 6 7.54 -2.43 -9.92
C ASN A 6 6.64 -1.83 -11.00
N ASP A 7 5.56 -2.53 -11.37
CA ASP A 7 4.58 -2.04 -12.34
C ASP A 7 3.91 -0.76 -11.83
N PHE A 8 3.54 -0.72 -10.54
CA PHE A 8 3.00 0.47 -9.89
C PHE A 8 4.01 1.63 -9.86
N ASN A 9 5.28 1.35 -9.52
CA ASN A 9 6.35 2.35 -9.56
C ASN A 9 6.49 2.96 -10.96
N HIS A 10 6.53 2.12 -11.99
CA HIS A 10 6.63 2.57 -13.38
C HIS A 10 5.43 3.44 -13.76
N PHE A 11 4.21 3.02 -13.37
CA PHE A 11 2.99 3.76 -13.63
C PHE A 11 3.04 5.18 -13.05
N ILE A 12 3.34 5.33 -11.76
CA ILE A 12 3.34 6.64 -11.07
C ILE A 12 4.54 7.53 -11.42
N GLN A 13 5.58 6.97 -12.05
CA GLN A 13 6.75 7.73 -12.51
C GLN A 13 6.61 8.20 -13.97
N PHE A 14 5.97 7.41 -14.84
CA PHE A 14 6.04 7.62 -16.28
C PHE A 14 4.68 7.69 -16.99
N ILE A 15 3.66 7.00 -16.50
CA ILE A 15 2.33 6.95 -17.16
C ILE A 15 1.40 8.02 -16.58
N ASP A 16 1.31 8.08 -15.25
CA ASP A 16 0.59 9.12 -14.49
C ASP A 16 1.57 9.76 -13.50
N PRO A 17 2.51 10.58 -14.01
CA PRO A 17 3.65 11.06 -13.24
C PRO A 17 3.18 11.87 -12.02
N LYS A 18 3.60 11.43 -10.84
CA LYS A 18 3.41 12.16 -9.58
C LYS A 18 4.68 12.90 -9.18
N SER A 19 4.55 13.86 -8.27
CA SER A 19 5.71 14.53 -7.69
C SER A 19 6.64 13.51 -7.02
N GLU A 20 7.95 13.76 -7.00
CA GLU A 20 8.92 12.86 -6.37
C GLU A 20 8.56 12.51 -4.92
N LEU A 21 8.08 13.51 -4.17
CA LEU A 21 7.64 13.33 -2.79
C LEU A 21 6.43 12.39 -2.71
N THR A 22 5.45 12.55 -3.60
CA THR A 22 4.28 11.67 -3.70
C THR A 22 4.68 10.25 -4.09
N VAL A 23 5.57 10.08 -5.08
CA VAL A 23 6.09 8.78 -5.50
C VAL A 23 6.74 8.08 -4.31
N LYS A 24 7.63 8.77 -3.60
CA LYS A 24 8.30 8.23 -2.41
C LYS A 24 7.29 7.80 -1.34
N SER A 25 6.31 8.65 -1.03
CA SER A 25 5.25 8.33 -0.05
C SER A 25 4.48 7.07 -0.47
N TYR A 26 3.99 7.02 -1.70
CA TYR A 26 3.18 5.89 -2.17
C TYR A 26 3.98 4.59 -2.23
N LEU A 27 5.25 4.62 -2.63
CA LEU A 27 6.09 3.43 -2.63
C LEU A 27 6.39 2.91 -1.22
N THR A 28 6.50 3.81 -0.24
CA THR A 28 6.60 3.44 1.18
C THR A 28 5.31 2.76 1.64
N ASP A 29 4.16 3.37 1.40
CA ASP A 29 2.86 2.82 1.83
C ASP A 29 2.57 1.45 1.18
N VAL A 30 2.83 1.33 -0.13
CA VAL A 30 2.64 0.07 -0.87
C VAL A 30 3.61 -1.00 -0.41
N ARG A 31 4.87 -0.66 -0.11
CA ARG A 31 5.83 -1.62 0.46
C ARG A 31 5.32 -2.15 1.80
N ASP A 32 4.95 -1.25 2.71
CA ASP A 32 4.54 -1.62 4.06
C ASP A 32 3.27 -2.49 4.05
N TYR A 33 2.35 -2.20 3.11
CA TYR A 33 1.17 -3.05 2.90
C TYR A 33 1.51 -4.43 2.32
N ILE A 34 2.40 -4.49 1.33
CA ILE A 34 2.86 -5.77 0.76
C ILE A 34 3.53 -6.63 1.84
N GLU A 35 4.41 -6.03 2.65
CA GLU A 35 5.07 -6.74 3.75
C GLU A 35 4.04 -7.30 4.74
N PHE A 36 3.00 -6.53 5.09
CA PHE A 36 1.89 -7.03 5.90
C PHE A 36 1.17 -8.21 5.24
N LEU A 37 0.83 -8.12 3.95
CA LEU A 37 0.14 -9.19 3.23
C LEU A 37 0.98 -10.48 3.17
N GLU A 38 2.30 -10.36 3.00
CA GLU A 38 3.22 -11.49 3.03
C GLU A 38 3.23 -12.18 4.40
N THR A 39 3.03 -11.45 5.53
CA THR A 39 2.85 -12.08 6.86
C THR A 39 1.55 -12.86 7.00
N GLN A 40 0.56 -12.60 6.15
CA GLN A 40 -0.74 -13.27 6.13
C GLN A 40 -0.78 -14.37 5.04
N ASP A 41 0.37 -14.72 4.46
CA ASP A 41 0.53 -15.67 3.36
C ASP A 41 -0.21 -15.28 2.05
N ILE A 42 -0.40 -13.97 1.83
CA ILE A 42 -1.06 -13.44 0.65
C ILE A 42 -0.02 -13.04 -0.38
N GLN A 43 0.13 -13.86 -1.42
CA GLN A 43 1.21 -13.71 -2.40
C GLN A 43 0.82 -12.95 -3.69
N THR A 44 -0.48 -12.86 -3.97
CA THR A 44 -1.03 -12.26 -5.19
C THR A 44 -2.17 -11.26 -4.90
N PRO A 45 -2.33 -10.16 -5.66
CA PRO A 45 -3.37 -9.17 -5.42
C PRO A 45 -4.79 -9.70 -5.57
N GLU A 46 -4.99 -10.73 -6.38
CA GLU A 46 -6.30 -11.31 -6.70
C GLU A 46 -6.92 -12.01 -5.49
N THR A 47 -6.13 -12.39 -4.49
CA THR A 47 -6.59 -12.99 -3.23
C THR A 47 -6.79 -11.96 -2.11
N ILE A 48 -6.55 -10.67 -2.39
CA ILE A 48 -6.79 -9.60 -1.43
C ILE A 48 -8.30 -9.34 -1.29
N GLU A 49 -8.87 -9.88 -0.23
CA GLU A 49 -10.21 -9.56 0.22
C GLU A 49 -10.27 -8.31 1.12
N TYR A 50 -11.47 -7.77 1.27
CA TYR A 50 -11.78 -6.63 2.14
C TYR A 50 -11.26 -6.81 3.58
N ARG A 51 -11.34 -8.04 4.12
CA ARG A 51 -10.86 -8.35 5.47
C ARG A 51 -9.37 -8.06 5.66
N HIS A 52 -8.54 -8.25 4.63
CA HIS A 52 -7.10 -7.99 4.71
C HIS A 52 -6.81 -6.49 4.77
N ILE A 53 -7.59 -5.70 4.02
CA ILE A 53 -7.51 -4.24 4.06
C ILE A 53 -7.90 -3.73 5.45
N THR A 54 -9.00 -4.22 6.02
CA THR A 54 -9.43 -3.80 7.37
C THR A 54 -8.43 -4.23 8.45
N SER A 55 -7.86 -5.43 8.34
CA SER A 55 -6.82 -5.91 9.27
C SER A 55 -5.56 -5.07 9.19
N TYR A 56 -5.13 -4.67 7.99
CA TYR A 56 -4.00 -3.75 7.84
C TYR A 56 -4.29 -2.37 8.44
N MET A 57 -5.47 -1.80 8.15
CA MET A 57 -5.89 -0.53 8.74
C MET A 57 -5.88 -0.58 10.27
N ALA A 58 -6.38 -1.66 10.86
CA ALA A 58 -6.32 -1.85 12.31
C ALA A 58 -4.88 -1.99 12.83
N SER A 59 -3.99 -2.66 12.11
CA SER A 59 -2.60 -2.87 12.56
C SER A 59 -1.78 -1.58 12.57
N ILE A 60 -2.05 -0.66 11.63
CA ILE A 60 -1.33 0.62 11.53
C ILE A 60 -1.99 1.76 12.32
N GLN A 61 -3.25 1.61 12.74
CA GLN A 61 -3.97 2.59 13.57
C GLN A 61 -3.29 2.89 14.91
N SER A 62 -2.53 1.94 15.46
CA SER A 62 -1.74 2.16 16.68
C SER A 62 -0.42 2.91 16.45
N ARG A 63 0.06 2.94 15.19
CA ARG A 63 1.37 3.48 14.82
C ARG A 63 1.30 4.86 14.17
N TYR A 64 0.19 5.20 13.53
CA TYR A 64 0.05 6.46 12.80
C TYR A 64 -1.01 7.36 13.41
N ALA A 65 -0.76 8.68 13.34
CA ALA A 65 -1.74 9.67 13.72
C ALA A 65 -2.99 9.55 12.81
N PRO A 66 -4.21 9.82 13.34
CA PRO A 66 -5.44 9.75 12.55
C PRO A 66 -5.43 10.61 11.29
N SER A 67 -4.69 11.73 11.30
CA SER A 67 -4.51 12.62 10.14
C SER A 67 -3.77 11.97 8.97
N THR A 68 -2.95 10.96 9.25
CA THR A 68 -2.22 10.18 8.24
C THR A 68 -3.11 9.08 7.66
N LEU A 69 -4.09 8.59 8.43
CA LEU A 69 -5.04 7.56 8.04
C LEU A 69 -6.32 8.20 7.50
N ARG A 70 -6.26 8.69 6.26
CA ARG A 70 -7.39 9.36 5.63
C ARG A 70 -8.47 8.33 5.24
N ARG A 71 -9.50 8.20 6.07
CA ARG A 71 -10.72 7.44 5.72
C ARG A 71 -11.49 8.22 4.66
N THR A 72 -11.63 7.67 3.46
CA THR A 72 -12.59 8.18 2.48
C THR A 72 -13.99 7.98 3.07
N LYS A 73 -14.72 9.08 3.26
CA LYS A 73 -16.12 9.06 3.71
C LYS A 73 -17.03 8.50 2.63
#